data_AF-A0A7S2D1Q5-F1
#
_entry.id   AF-A0A7S2D1Q5-F1
#
_cell.length_a   1.000
_cell.length_b   1.000
_cell.length_c   1.000
_cell.angle_alpha   90.00
_cell.angle_beta   90.00
_cell.angle_gamma   90.00
#
_symmetry.space_group_name_H-M   'P 1'
#
loop_
_entity.id
_entity.type
_entity.pdbx_description
1 polymer ?
#
loop_
_entity_poly.entity_id
_entity_poly.type
_entity_poly.pdbx_seq_one_letter_code
_entity_poly.pdbx_strand_id
1 'polypeptide(L)'
;MVAFMVQLVFCLLVNNSMVSNDLATESQNQLMEWRLFVGHNAKYYDEISDTSLVARVCDGTLTLSRAASQASAYDDMSGYLGETLKDFTGAYDGRILCLLCLLLWSFAIIQELNSIRLFCNALWSKTT
;
A
#
# COMPACT_ATOMS: atom_id res chain seq x y z
N MET A 1 2.35 8.05 27.57
CA MET A 1 1.10 7.28 27.34
C MET A 1 0.67 7.34 25.88
N VAL A 2 0.49 8.53 25.28
CA VAL A 2 0.09 8.69 23.85
C VAL A 2 1.09 8.05 22.88
N ALA A 3 2.40 8.27 23.06
CA ALA A 3 3.42 7.66 22.20
C ALA A 3 3.42 6.13 22.22
N PHE A 4 3.18 5.52 23.39
CA PHE A 4 3.09 4.07 23.53
C PHE A 4 1.86 3.50 22.80
N MET A 5 0.71 4.17 22.91
CA MET A 5 -0.51 3.80 22.19
C MET A 5 -0.33 3.88 20.67
N VAL A 6 0.29 4.95 20.17
CA VAL A 6 0.52 5.11 18.72
C VAL A 6 1.52 4.06 18.20
N GLN A 7 2.58 3.78 18.94
CA GLN A 7 3.55 2.75 18.56
C GLN A 7 2.91 1.35 18.55
N LEU A 8 2.03 1.04 19.51
CA LEU A 8 1.32 -0.23 19.56
C LEU A 8 0.38 -0.39 18.36
N VAL A 9 -0.38 0.64 18.01
CA VAL A 9 -1.25 0.65 16.83
C VAL A 9 -0.43 0.50 15.54
N PHE A 10 0.70 1.18 15.44
CA PHE A 10 1.61 1.06 14.30
C PHE A 10 2.15 -0.37 14.14
N CYS A 11 2.64 -0.99 15.22
CA CYS A 11 3.13 -2.37 15.18
C CYS A 11 2.04 -3.37 14.77
N LEU A 12 0.81 -3.21 15.30
CA LEU A 12 -0.33 -4.04 14.91
C LEU A 12 -0.67 -3.87 13.43
N LEU A 13 -0.63 -2.66 12.91
CA LEU A 13 -0.91 -2.39 11.49
C LEU A 13 0.15 -3.03 10.59
N VAL A 14 1.43 -2.82 10.89
CA VAL A 14 2.53 -3.41 10.12
C VAL A 14 2.43 -4.93 10.09
N ASN A 15 2.19 -5.57 11.24
CA ASN A 15 2.08 -7.03 11.32
C ASN A 15 0.92 -7.61 10.49
N ASN A 16 -0.20 -6.90 10.41
CA ASN A 16 -1.39 -7.40 9.70
C ASN A 16 -1.40 -7.02 8.20
N SER A 17 -0.81 -5.88 7.84
CA SER A 17 -0.94 -5.28 6.50
C SER A 17 0.32 -5.42 5.64
N MET A 18 1.52 -5.45 6.25
CA MET A 18 2.79 -5.41 5.50
C MET A 18 3.65 -6.68 5.63
N VAL A 19 3.16 -7.70 6.34
CA VAL A 19 3.85 -8.99 6.55
C VAL A 19 3.11 -10.12 5.84
N SER A 20 2.16 -9.82 4.96
CA SER A 20 1.54 -10.86 4.12
C SER A 20 2.60 -11.53 3.25
N ASN A 21 2.56 -12.86 3.21
CA ASN A 21 3.47 -13.65 2.41
C ASN A 21 2.87 -13.78 1.00
N ASP A 22 3.11 -12.79 0.14
CA ASP A 22 2.63 -12.77 -1.25
C ASP A 22 3.09 -13.99 -2.07
N LEU A 23 4.07 -14.74 -1.57
CA LEU A 23 4.60 -15.95 -2.16
C LEU A 23 4.12 -17.23 -1.46
N ALA A 24 2.94 -17.20 -0.84
CA ALA A 24 2.30 -18.40 -0.32
C ALA A 24 2.29 -19.53 -1.36
N THR A 25 2.51 -20.77 -0.94
CA THR A 25 2.67 -21.93 -1.83
C THR A 25 1.49 -22.10 -2.80
N GLU A 26 0.29 -21.66 -2.40
CA GLU A 26 -0.90 -21.65 -3.23
C GLU A 26 -0.78 -20.73 -4.46
N SER A 27 -0.22 -19.52 -4.30
CA SER A 27 0.01 -18.60 -5.43
C SER A 27 1.05 -19.16 -6.40
N GLN A 28 2.06 -19.87 -5.88
CA GLN A 28 3.06 -20.54 -6.71
C GLN A 28 2.47 -21.67 -7.55
N ASN A 29 1.58 -22.48 -6.98
CA ASN A 29 0.91 -23.56 -7.71
C ASN A 29 0.00 -23.01 -8.81
N GLN A 30 -0.77 -21.95 -8.53
CA GLN A 30 -1.61 -21.29 -9.53
C GLN A 30 -0.79 -20.68 -10.68
N LEU A 31 0.36 -20.08 -10.38
CA LEU A 31 1.28 -19.57 -11.40
C LEU A 31 1.87 -20.70 -12.26
N MET A 32 2.17 -21.85 -11.65
CA MET A 32 2.64 -23.02 -12.38
C MET A 32 1.57 -23.59 -13.30
N GLU A 33 0.33 -23.73 -12.82
CA GLU A 33 -0.81 -24.15 -13.65
C GLU A 33 -1.07 -23.18 -14.79
N TRP A 34 -1.07 -21.88 -14.53
CA TRP A 34 -1.20 -20.86 -15.57
C TRP A 34 -0.11 -21.01 -16.64
N ARG A 35 1.15 -21.22 -16.22
CA ARG A 35 2.27 -21.39 -17.16
C ARG A 35 2.06 -22.62 -18.06
N LEU A 36 1.58 -23.73 -17.49
CA LEU A 36 1.36 -24.98 -18.22
C LEU A 36 0.14 -24.96 -19.14
N PHE A 37 -1.00 -24.44 -18.67
CA PHE A 37 -2.27 -24.56 -19.38
C PHE A 37 -2.64 -23.34 -20.24
N VAL A 38 -2.14 -22.16 -19.87
CA VAL A 38 -2.48 -20.89 -20.54
C VAL A 38 -1.27 -20.32 -21.26
N GLY A 39 -0.15 -20.17 -20.55
CA GLY A 39 1.03 -19.47 -21.07
C GLY A 39 1.64 -20.13 -22.32
N HIS A 40 1.74 -21.45 -22.36
CA HIS A 40 2.26 -22.21 -23.50
C HIS A 40 1.19 -22.71 -24.46
N ASN A 41 -0.06 -22.26 -24.30
CA ASN A 41 -1.15 -22.69 -25.17
C ASN A 41 -1.01 -22.08 -26.57
N ALA A 42 -1.05 -22.92 -27.61
CA ALA A 42 -0.94 -22.50 -29.01
C ALA A 42 -1.99 -21.45 -29.42
N LYS A 43 -3.14 -21.39 -28.75
CA LYS A 43 -4.18 -20.38 -28.98
C LYS A 43 -3.71 -18.94 -28.74
N TYR A 44 -2.74 -18.74 -27.84
CA TYR A 44 -2.21 -17.41 -27.49
C TYR A 44 -0.82 -17.16 -28.09
N TYR A 45 -0.41 -18.01 -29.03
CA TYR A 45 0.80 -17.82 -29.80
C TYR A 45 0.69 -16.57 -30.68
N ASP A 46 1.75 -15.77 -30.72
CA ASP A 46 1.82 -14.63 -31.61
C ASP A 46 2.62 -15.00 -32.87
N GLU A 47 1.91 -15.17 -33.98
CA GLU A 47 2.51 -15.53 -35.27
C GLU A 47 3.42 -14.42 -35.85
N ILE A 48 3.23 -13.17 -35.44
CA ILE A 48 4.01 -12.03 -35.98
C ILE A 48 5.39 -11.97 -35.32
N SER A 49 5.43 -12.14 -34.00
CA SER A 49 6.68 -12.13 -33.24
C SER A 49 7.32 -13.51 -33.09
N ASP A 50 6.61 -14.58 -33.50
CA ASP A 50 7.00 -15.98 -33.36
C ASP A 50 7.30 -16.35 -31.89
N THR A 51 6.47 -15.84 -30.97
CA THR A 51 6.68 -16.03 -29.53
C THR A 51 5.43 -16.52 -28.79
N SER A 52 5.68 -17.32 -27.75
CA SER A 52 4.65 -17.75 -26.81
C SER A 52 4.22 -16.63 -25.86
N LEU A 53 3.02 -16.74 -25.28
CA LEU A 53 2.52 -15.77 -24.32
C LEU A 53 3.44 -15.66 -23.09
N VAL A 54 4.00 -16.77 -22.59
CA VAL A 54 4.99 -16.73 -21.49
C VAL A 54 6.22 -15.92 -21.87
N ALA A 55 6.77 -16.12 -23.07
CA ALA A 55 7.95 -15.39 -23.52
C ALA A 55 7.67 -13.89 -23.52
N ARG A 56 6.50 -13.47 -24.03
CA ARG A 56 6.08 -12.06 -24.04
C ARG A 56 5.82 -11.46 -22.66
N VAL A 57 5.32 -12.25 -21.72
CA VAL A 57 5.11 -11.86 -20.32
C VAL A 57 6.44 -11.70 -19.59
N CYS A 58 7.34 -12.67 -19.74
CA CYS A 58 8.66 -12.66 -19.10
C CYS A 58 9.60 -11.62 -19.72
N ASP A 59 9.48 -11.36 -21.01
CA ASP A 59 10.27 -10.33 -21.73
C ASP A 59 9.67 -8.92 -21.59
N GLY A 60 8.51 -8.79 -20.94
CA GLY A 60 7.93 -7.50 -20.58
C GLY A 60 7.45 -6.67 -21.77
N THR A 61 6.83 -7.31 -22.78
CA THR A 61 6.31 -6.58 -23.96
C THR A 61 5.47 -5.35 -23.58
N LEU A 62 5.68 -4.24 -24.29
CA LEU A 62 5.21 -2.90 -23.93
C LEU A 62 3.69 -2.81 -23.65
N THR A 63 2.88 -3.56 -24.40
CA THR A 63 1.42 -3.56 -24.25
C THR A 63 0.97 -4.30 -23.01
N LEU A 64 1.64 -5.40 -22.66
CA LEU A 64 1.34 -6.21 -21.49
C LEU A 64 1.86 -5.55 -20.21
N SER A 65 3.05 -4.95 -20.25
CA SER A 65 3.58 -4.15 -19.15
C SER A 65 2.66 -2.97 -18.82
N ARG A 66 2.12 -2.28 -19.84
CA ARG A 66 1.13 -1.21 -19.65
C ARG A 66 -0.18 -1.72 -19.05
N ALA A 67 -0.73 -2.82 -19.56
CA ALA A 67 -1.95 -3.41 -19.02
C ALA A 67 -1.77 -3.87 -17.57
N ALA A 68 -0.62 -4.48 -17.24
CA ALA A 68 -0.28 -4.88 -15.88
C ALA A 68 -0.14 -3.66 -14.95
N SER A 69 0.51 -2.59 -15.41
CA SER A 69 0.62 -1.34 -14.63
C SER A 69 -0.74 -0.66 -14.40
N GLN A 70 -1.64 -0.72 -15.38
CA GLN A 70 -2.99 -0.17 -15.27
C GLN A 70 -3.87 -1.01 -14.34
N ALA A 71 -3.76 -2.34 -14.42
CA ALA A 71 -4.45 -3.24 -13.53
C ALA A 71 -3.96 -3.06 -12.08
N SER A 72 -2.64 -2.97 -11.87
CA SER A 72 -2.06 -2.68 -10.56
C SER A 72 -2.51 -1.32 -10.02
N ALA A 73 -2.46 -0.26 -10.84
CA ALA A 73 -2.90 1.06 -10.40
C ALA A 73 -4.40 1.13 -10.10
N TYR A 74 -5.22 0.37 -10.83
CA TYR A 74 -6.65 0.24 -10.55
C TYR A 74 -6.89 -0.54 -9.27
N ASP A 75 -6.17 -1.65 -9.06
CA ASP A 75 -6.27 -2.47 -7.86
C ASP A 75 -5.85 -1.67 -6.62
N ASP A 76 -4.70 -0.99 -6.69
CA ASP A 76 -4.21 -0.06 -5.66
C ASP A 76 -5.25 1.02 -5.35
N MET A 77 -5.80 1.67 -6.39
CA MET A 77 -6.82 2.71 -6.21
C MET A 77 -8.10 2.13 -5.62
N SER A 78 -8.49 0.92 -6.01
CA SER A 78 -9.69 0.24 -5.52
C SER A 78 -9.53 -0.28 -4.08
N GLY A 79 -8.35 -0.73 -3.67
CA GLY A 79 -8.02 -1.03 -2.27
C GLY A 79 -8.06 0.25 -1.44
N TYR A 80 -7.46 1.33 -1.95
CA TYR A 80 -7.56 2.66 -1.35
C TYR A 80 -8.97 3.28 -1.41
N LEU A 81 -9.92 2.85 -2.26
CA LEU A 81 -11.32 3.38 -2.35
C LEU A 81 -12.43 2.39 -1.93
N GLY A 82 -12.08 1.15 -1.59
CA GLY A 82 -12.95 0.03 -1.21
C GLY A 82 -14.17 0.39 -0.36
N GLU A 83 -15.29 -0.23 -0.74
CA GLU A 83 -16.65 0.06 -0.32
C GLU A 83 -16.83 0.09 1.21
N THR A 84 -17.20 1.27 1.69
CA THR A 84 -18.13 1.51 2.80
C THR A 84 -18.00 0.57 4.01
N LEU A 85 -17.18 0.98 4.99
CA LEU A 85 -17.45 1.01 6.45
C LEU A 85 -18.18 -0.18 7.13
N LYS A 86 -18.32 -1.34 6.50
CA LYS A 86 -19.09 -2.46 7.05
C LYS A 86 -18.25 -3.39 7.90
N ASP A 87 -16.98 -3.51 7.58
CA ASP A 87 -16.05 -4.34 8.34
C ASP A 87 -14.88 -3.49 8.84
N PHE A 88 -14.83 -3.28 10.16
CA PHE A 88 -13.65 -2.76 10.85
C PHE A 88 -12.41 -3.64 10.61
N THR A 89 -12.63 -4.85 10.08
CA THR A 89 -11.62 -5.81 9.67
C THR A 89 -11.23 -5.75 8.19
N GLY A 90 -11.82 -4.87 7.38
CA GLY A 90 -11.34 -4.58 6.01
C GLY A 90 -10.53 -3.28 5.92
N ALA A 91 -10.47 -2.52 7.01
CA ALA A 91 -9.92 -1.17 7.03
C ALA A 91 -8.38 -1.12 7.16
N TYR A 92 -7.69 -2.26 7.20
CA TYR A 92 -6.23 -2.34 7.41
C TYR A 92 -5.38 -1.88 6.23
N ASP A 93 -6.03 -1.49 5.14
CA ASP A 93 -5.37 -0.96 3.97
C ASP A 93 -4.88 0.48 4.22
N GLY A 94 -3.91 0.96 3.43
CA GLY A 94 -3.00 2.10 3.70
C GLY A 94 -3.60 3.42 4.22
N ARG A 95 -4.93 3.58 4.18
CA ARG A 95 -5.70 4.66 4.79
C ARG A 95 -5.45 4.84 6.29
N ILE A 96 -5.46 3.77 7.09
CA ILE A 96 -5.25 3.90 8.55
C ILE A 96 -3.83 4.37 8.85
N LEU A 97 -2.85 3.89 8.08
CA LEU A 97 -1.47 4.35 8.18
C LEU A 97 -1.35 5.84 7.84
N CYS A 98 -2.06 6.28 6.78
CA CYS A 98 -2.13 7.69 6.40
C CYS A 98 -2.78 8.55 7.50
N LEU A 99 -3.92 8.11 8.06
CA LEU A 99 -4.59 8.81 9.17
C LEU A 99 -3.71 8.89 10.42
N LEU A 100 -2.98 7.82 10.74
CA LEU A 100 -2.04 7.79 11.88
C LEU A 100 -0.89 8.77 11.66
N CYS A 101 -0.36 8.85 10.44
CA CYS A 101 0.68 9.82 10.07
C CYS A 101 0.19 11.27 10.20
N LEU A 102 -1.00 11.59 9.68
CA LEU A 102 -1.61 12.91 9.80
C LEU A 102 -1.87 13.31 11.26
N LEU A 103 -2.32 12.34 12.08
CA LEU A 103 -2.58 12.56 13.49
C LEU A 103 -1.29 12.83 14.27
N LEU A 104 -0.23 12.05 14.02
CA LEU A 104 1.10 12.30 14.59
C LEU A 104 1.64 13.68 14.21
N TRP A 105 1.53 14.04 12.93
CA TRP A 105 1.95 15.34 12.45
C TRP A 105 1.17 16.48 13.14
N SER A 106 -0.15 16.34 13.28
CA SER A 106 -0.97 17.34 13.97
C SER A 106 -0.57 17.53 15.44
N PHE A 107 -0.22 16.43 16.14
CA PHE A 107 0.25 16.50 17.52
C PHE A 107 1.62 17.19 17.64
N ALA A 108 2.52 16.96 16.68
CA ALA A 108 3.79 17.68 16.63
C ALA A 108 3.57 19.18 16.45
N ILE A 109 2.67 19.59 15.55
CA ILE A 109 2.33 21.02 15.37
C ILE A 109 1.75 21.63 16.65
N ILE A 110 0.86 20.92 17.36
CA ILE A 110 0.29 21.41 18.62
C ILE A 110 1.39 21.58 19.69
N GLN A 111 2.35 20.67 19.76
CA GLN A 111 3.49 20.78 20.68
C GLN A 111 4.36 22.01 20.39
N GLU A 112 4.65 22.27 19.11
CA GLU A 112 5.39 23.46 18.70
C GLU A 112 4.63 24.75 19.03
N LEU A 113 3.32 24.79 18.77
CA LEU A 113 2.46 25.93 19.12
C LEU A 113 2.45 26.22 20.63
N ASN A 114 2.43 25.18 21.47
CA ASN A 114 2.53 25.35 22.91
C ASN A 114 3.89 25.92 23.33
N SER A 115 4.97 25.48 22.69
CA SER A 115 6.32 26.01 22.95
C SER A 115 6.44 27.48 22.56
N ILE A 116 5.87 27.86 21.42
CA ILE A 116 5.81 29.26 20.96
C ILE A 116 4.98 30.11 21.95
N ARG A 117 3.82 29.62 22.41
CA ARG A 117 3.00 30.33 23.40
C ARG A 117 3.76 30.60 24.70
N LEU A 118 4.48 29.60 25.21
CA LEU A 118 5.30 29.76 26.42
C LEU A 118 6.41 30.78 26.21
N PHE A 119 7.08 30.74 25.05
CA PHE A 119 8.12 31.70 24.69
C PHE A 119 7.58 33.14 24.60
N CYS A 120 6.43 33.34 23.95
CA CYS A 120 5.77 34.64 23.87
C CYS A 120 5.37 35.18 25.25
N ASN A 121 4.80 34.32 26.12
CA ASN A 121 4.46 34.70 27.49
C ASN A 121 5.70 35.11 28.30
N ALA A 122 6.82 34.39 28.14
CA ALA A 122 8.07 34.72 28.81
C ALA A 122 8.63 36.09 28.38
N LEU A 123 8.61 36.38 27.07
CA LEU A 123 9.01 37.69 26.53
C LEU A 123 8.12 38.83 27.06
N TRP A 124 6.81 38.62 27.06
CA TRP A 124 5.87 39.62 27.54
C TRP A 124 6.04 39.91 29.04
N SER A 125 6.22 38.87 29.85
CA SER A 125 6.42 39.01 31.31
C SER A 125 7.70 39.75 31.72
N LYS A 126 8.72 39.80 30.85
CA LYS A 126 9.97 40.54 31.10
C LYS A 126 9.94 41.99 30.64
N THR A 127 8.95 42.39 29.85
CA THR A 127 8.86 43.72 29.25
C THR A 127 7.95 44.68 30.04
N THR A 128 7.26 44.17 31.07
CA THR A 128 6.44 44.95 32.02
C THR A 128 7.15 45.03 33.36
#